data_AF-A0A3D3P0F7-F1
#
_entry.id   AF-A0A3D3P0F7-F1
#
_cell.length_a   1.000
_cell.length_b   1.000
_cell.length_c   1.000
_cell.angle_alpha   90.00
_cell.angle_beta   90.00
_cell.angle_gamma   90.00
#
_symmetry.space_group_name_H-M   'P 1'
#
loop_
_entity.id
_entity.type
_entity.pdbx_description
1 polymer ?
#
loop_
_entity_poly.entity_id
_entity_poly.type
_entity_poly.pdbx_seq_one_letter_code
_entity_poly.pdbx_strand_id
1 'polypeptide(L)'
;LLEELCLEAGVKFQYHTKVSAAFREGARLTTIVTESKSGRQAWKAPVFIDTTGDGDLGHQAGCAFEIGISEDCPCQPMSLNALLVVKDAEALREFIRFGQPNPGENSDSEKKQRIKDALVSTGHYPSYAGPTMWHVRDNLVFAMMNHEYGVKAWDAAEITAATVRARAEMNKMVAGLRALGGPWEGTQIVATAEQIGVRDGRRIRGRYVVLQDDLANGARHDDAVTRVTFGIDVHALSADDNKKHAIMPKPVKMKPYDIPLRALIAKDVDGLMMAGRCISGDFIAHSSYRVTGNAVAMGEAAGVTAALAALSKRLPHEVAWSEGEARLREMGQRV
;
A
#
# COMPACT_ATOMS: atom_id res chain seq x y z
N LEU A 1 -9.70 18.79 1.07
CA LEU A 1 -8.84 17.83 0.32
C LEU A 1 -7.46 17.82 0.97
N LEU A 2 -6.61 16.81 0.76
CA LEU A 2 -5.28 16.78 1.42
C LEU A 2 -4.36 17.92 0.94
N GLU A 3 -4.49 18.34 -0.31
CA GLU A 3 -3.74 19.47 -0.88
C GLU A 3 -4.09 20.79 -0.20
N GLU A 4 -5.38 21.02 0.07
CA GLU A 4 -5.83 22.24 0.77
C GLU A 4 -5.22 22.30 2.17
N LEU A 5 -5.22 21.18 2.91
CA LEU A 5 -4.58 21.10 4.22
C LEU A 5 -3.06 21.39 4.14
N CYS A 6 -2.39 20.93 3.08
CA CYS A 6 -0.98 21.24 2.84
C CYS A 6 -0.77 22.74 2.58
N LEU A 7 -1.60 23.35 1.74
CA LEU A 7 -1.53 24.78 1.43
C LEU A 7 -1.78 25.65 2.67
N GLU A 8 -2.81 25.34 3.44
CA GLU A 8 -3.14 26.01 4.70
C GLU A 8 -2.00 25.91 5.72
N ALA A 9 -1.33 24.76 5.78
CA ALA A 9 -0.15 24.55 6.63
C ALA A 9 1.15 25.17 6.08
N GLY A 10 1.12 25.80 4.89
CA GLY A 10 2.30 26.36 4.24
C GLY A 10 3.29 25.32 3.72
N VAL A 11 2.85 24.07 3.55
CA VAL A 11 3.66 22.98 3.00
C VAL A 11 3.89 23.22 1.50
N LYS A 12 5.16 23.20 1.10
CA LYS A 12 5.53 23.23 -0.31
C LYS A 12 5.55 21.79 -0.84
N PHE A 13 4.71 21.50 -1.82
CA PHE A 13 4.68 20.21 -2.51
C PHE A 13 4.81 20.39 -4.02
N GLN A 14 5.29 19.35 -4.71
CA GLN A 14 5.50 19.36 -6.15
C GLN A 14 5.08 18.02 -6.76
N TYR A 15 4.17 18.08 -7.74
CA TYR A 15 3.76 16.93 -8.55
C TYR A 15 4.72 16.69 -9.73
N HIS A 16 4.60 15.51 -10.35
CA HIS A 16 5.38 15.12 -11.54
C HIS A 16 6.91 15.15 -11.35
N THR A 17 7.35 14.83 -10.14
CA THR A 17 8.76 14.82 -9.74
C THR A 17 9.10 13.46 -9.15
N LYS A 18 10.13 12.81 -9.69
CA LYS A 18 10.66 11.54 -9.17
C LYS A 18 12.01 11.75 -8.52
N VAL A 19 12.25 11.07 -7.40
CA VAL A 19 13.59 10.96 -6.81
C VAL A 19 14.45 10.04 -7.69
N SER A 20 15.64 10.48 -8.08
CA SER A 20 16.51 9.80 -9.06
C SER A 20 17.92 9.52 -8.55
N ALA A 21 18.41 10.27 -7.57
CA ALA A 21 19.59 9.89 -6.80
C ALA A 21 19.53 10.43 -5.36
N ALA A 22 20.40 9.88 -4.51
CA ALA A 22 20.62 10.34 -3.15
C ALA A 22 22.12 10.49 -2.88
N PHE A 23 22.51 11.53 -2.15
CA PHE A 23 23.90 11.84 -1.84
C PHE A 23 24.10 11.92 -0.33
N ARG A 24 25.14 11.22 0.12
CA ARG A 24 25.51 11.12 1.52
C ARG A 24 26.83 11.83 1.79
N GLU A 25 26.95 12.44 2.96
CA GLU A 25 28.22 12.85 3.56
C GLU A 25 28.50 11.90 4.72
N GLY A 26 29.46 10.98 4.52
CA GLY A 26 29.63 9.84 5.42
C GLY A 26 28.35 8.98 5.45
N ALA A 27 27.82 8.73 6.65
CA ALA A 27 26.58 7.98 6.85
C ALA A 27 25.30 8.84 6.66
N ARG A 28 25.42 10.16 6.62
CA ARG A 28 24.27 11.07 6.64
C ARG A 28 23.77 11.39 5.24
N LEU A 29 22.47 11.19 4.99
CA LEU A 29 21.81 11.71 3.79
C LEU A 29 21.67 13.23 3.89
N THR A 30 22.21 13.96 2.91
CA THR A 30 22.18 15.43 2.91
C THR A 30 21.42 16.02 1.74
N THR A 31 21.39 15.30 0.62
CA THR A 31 20.83 15.80 -0.63
C THR A 31 20.15 14.68 -1.40
N ILE A 32 18.99 14.99 -2.00
CA ILE A 32 18.38 14.15 -3.03
C ILE A 32 18.43 14.87 -4.36
N VAL A 33 18.44 14.11 -5.45
CA VAL A 33 18.28 14.62 -6.80
C VAL A 33 16.96 14.15 -7.36
N THR A 34 16.23 15.08 -7.96
CA THR A 34 14.92 14.83 -8.55
C THR A 34 14.93 15.09 -10.05
N GLU A 35 14.04 14.41 -10.78
CA GLU A 35 13.84 14.59 -12.21
C GLU A 35 12.37 14.93 -12.47
N SER A 36 12.12 15.95 -13.28
CA SER A 36 10.79 16.47 -13.59
C SER A 36 10.77 17.18 -14.95
N LYS A 37 9.61 17.71 -15.37
CA LYS A 37 9.52 18.55 -16.57
C LYS A 37 10.36 19.83 -16.48
N SER A 38 10.67 20.29 -15.27
CA SER A 38 11.54 21.46 -15.03
C SER A 38 13.04 21.10 -15.09
N GLY A 39 13.37 19.87 -15.47
CA GLY A 39 14.72 19.32 -15.44
C GLY A 39 15.11 18.81 -14.05
N ARG A 40 16.41 18.54 -13.93
CA ARG A 40 17.02 17.96 -12.73
C ARG A 40 17.24 19.00 -11.65
N GLN A 41 16.87 18.69 -10.41
CA GLN A 41 17.07 19.56 -9.26
C GLN A 41 17.75 18.79 -8.12
N ALA A 42 18.50 19.51 -7.29
CA ALA A 42 19.09 18.96 -6.06
C ALA A 42 18.44 19.63 -4.85
N TRP A 43 17.87 18.85 -3.95
CA TRP A 43 17.16 19.33 -2.76
C TRP A 43 17.91 18.89 -1.50
N LYS A 44 18.19 19.85 -0.63
CA LYS A 44 18.84 19.62 0.67
C LYS A 44 17.82 19.72 1.79
N ALA A 45 17.94 18.84 2.76
CA ALA A 45 17.13 18.86 3.97
C ALA A 45 17.93 18.26 5.15
N PRO A 46 17.62 18.66 6.40
CA PRO A 46 18.27 18.07 7.57
C PRO A 46 17.82 16.63 7.83
N VAL A 47 16.60 16.27 7.40
CA VAL A 47 15.95 14.96 7.54
C VAL A 47 15.12 14.69 6.28
N PHE A 48 15.06 13.43 5.86
CA PHE A 48 14.24 12.93 4.76
C PHE A 48 13.33 11.80 5.25
N ILE A 49 12.14 11.69 4.67
CA ILE A 49 11.21 10.59 4.94
C ILE A 49 10.87 9.93 3.60
N ASP A 50 11.22 8.65 3.44
CA ASP A 50 10.82 7.85 2.29
C ASP A 50 9.37 7.38 2.46
N THR A 51 8.49 7.96 1.65
CA THR A 51 7.06 7.58 1.55
C THR A 51 6.71 7.11 0.14
N THR A 52 7.72 6.69 -0.64
CA THR A 52 7.54 6.18 -2.02
C THR A 52 6.71 4.89 -2.04
N GLY A 53 6.70 4.18 -0.92
CA GLY A 53 6.11 2.87 -0.78
C GLY A 53 7.00 1.75 -1.31
N ASP A 54 7.93 2.02 -2.22
CA ASP A 54 8.83 1.01 -2.79
C ASP A 54 10.29 1.17 -2.32
N GLY A 55 10.51 2.03 -1.33
CA GLY A 55 11.81 2.27 -0.72
C GLY A 55 12.81 2.87 -1.71
N ASP A 56 12.34 3.66 -2.68
CA ASP A 56 13.20 4.16 -3.77
C ASP A 56 14.29 5.09 -3.25
N LEU A 57 13.97 5.97 -2.30
CA LEU A 57 14.98 6.86 -1.71
C LEU A 57 15.94 6.05 -0.84
N GLY A 58 15.45 5.12 -0.02
CA GLY A 58 16.30 4.24 0.78
C GLY A 58 17.27 3.42 -0.07
N HIS A 59 16.79 2.87 -1.19
CA HIS A 59 17.62 2.15 -2.15
C HIS A 59 18.68 3.06 -2.78
N GLN A 60 18.29 4.24 -3.28
CA GLN A 60 19.23 5.20 -3.88
C GLN A 60 20.27 5.71 -2.85
N ALA A 61 19.90 5.78 -1.58
CA ALA A 61 20.79 6.14 -0.49
C ALA A 61 21.70 4.98 -0.04
N GLY A 62 21.52 3.77 -0.59
CA GLY A 62 22.35 2.60 -0.30
C GLY A 62 21.97 1.88 1.00
N CYS A 63 20.72 1.96 1.44
CA CYS A 63 20.22 1.13 2.53
C CYS A 63 20.07 -0.34 2.09
N ALA A 64 20.30 -1.26 3.03
CA ALA A 64 19.88 -2.64 2.86
C ALA A 64 18.35 -2.73 2.85
N PHE A 65 17.81 -3.71 2.13
CA PHE A 65 16.37 -3.91 2.03
C PHE A 65 16.02 -5.39 1.82
N GLU A 66 14.77 -5.73 2.09
CA GLU A 66 14.16 -7.02 1.73
C GLU A 66 13.05 -6.83 0.70
N ILE A 67 12.71 -7.93 0.03
CA ILE A 67 11.64 -8.05 -0.98
C ILE A 67 11.00 -9.43 -0.81
N GLY A 68 9.68 -9.54 -1.05
CA GLY A 68 8.99 -10.83 -1.06
C GLY A 68 9.33 -11.73 0.14
N ILE A 69 9.35 -13.04 -0.10
CA ILE A 69 9.83 -14.06 0.86
C ILE A 69 11.35 -14.29 0.72
N SER A 70 11.91 -14.05 -0.47
CA SER A 70 13.31 -14.25 -0.82
C SER A 70 13.76 -13.28 -1.92
N GLU A 71 15.06 -13.25 -2.21
CA GLU A 71 15.67 -12.38 -3.23
C GLU A 71 15.08 -12.55 -4.64
N ASP A 72 14.51 -13.71 -4.95
CA ASP A 72 13.80 -13.98 -6.21
C ASP A 72 12.42 -13.29 -6.30
N CYS A 73 12.01 -12.54 -5.26
CA CYS A 73 10.75 -11.81 -5.18
C CYS A 73 9.51 -12.68 -5.48
N PRO A 74 9.24 -13.75 -4.70
CA PRO A 74 7.87 -14.27 -4.56
C PRO A 74 7.04 -13.24 -3.77
N CYS A 75 6.92 -12.06 -4.35
CA CYS A 75 6.29 -10.88 -3.81
C CYS A 75 4.77 -11.01 -3.94
N GLN A 76 4.03 -10.27 -3.11
CA GLN A 76 2.58 -10.20 -3.30
C GLN A 76 2.23 -9.65 -4.69
N PRO A 77 1.18 -10.18 -5.35
CA PRO A 77 0.83 -9.79 -6.70
C PRO A 77 0.52 -8.29 -6.79
N MET A 78 0.73 -7.70 -7.96
CA MET A 78 0.22 -6.37 -8.25
C MET A 78 -1.28 -6.42 -8.57
N SER A 79 -2.00 -5.29 -8.48
CA SER A 79 -3.40 -5.20 -8.89
C SER A 79 -3.69 -3.98 -9.71
N LEU A 80 -4.50 -4.16 -10.75
CA LEU A 80 -5.14 -3.04 -11.43
C LEU A 80 -6.61 -2.96 -11.02
N ASN A 81 -6.96 -1.89 -10.32
CA ASN A 81 -8.35 -1.58 -10.00
C ASN A 81 -9.00 -0.78 -11.14
N ALA A 82 -10.33 -0.84 -11.22
CA ALA A 82 -11.11 -0.03 -12.14
C ALA A 82 -12.32 0.61 -11.47
N LEU A 83 -12.72 1.76 -11.97
CA LEU A 83 -14.06 2.32 -11.80
C LEU A 83 -14.93 1.85 -12.96
N LEU A 84 -16.10 1.32 -12.60
CA LEU A 84 -17.12 0.86 -13.51
C LEU A 84 -18.36 1.75 -13.36
N VAL A 85 -19.05 1.98 -14.47
CA VAL A 85 -20.42 2.49 -14.46
C VAL A 85 -21.35 1.34 -14.83
N VAL A 86 -22.47 1.25 -14.12
CA VAL A 86 -23.53 0.26 -14.34
C VAL A 86 -24.84 0.98 -14.63
N LYS A 87 -25.88 0.28 -15.10
CA LYS A 87 -27.20 0.90 -15.27
C LYS A 87 -27.89 1.16 -13.93
N ASP A 88 -27.80 0.20 -13.03
CA ASP A 88 -28.41 0.22 -11.71
C ASP A 88 -27.51 -0.55 -10.74
N ALA A 89 -26.87 0.15 -9.80
CA ALA A 89 -26.04 -0.49 -8.79
C ALA A 89 -26.87 -1.36 -7.83
N GLU A 90 -28.15 -1.02 -7.60
CA GLU A 90 -29.04 -1.75 -6.70
C GLU A 90 -29.35 -3.15 -7.25
N ALA A 91 -29.54 -3.27 -8.57
CA ALA A 91 -29.69 -4.56 -9.24
C ALA A 91 -28.47 -5.50 -9.04
N LEU A 92 -27.30 -4.95 -8.71
CA LEU A 92 -26.08 -5.71 -8.43
C LEU A 92 -25.86 -5.99 -6.94
N ARG A 93 -26.80 -5.69 -6.04
CA ARG A 93 -26.64 -5.85 -4.59
C ARG A 93 -26.23 -7.25 -4.15
N GLU A 94 -26.65 -8.29 -4.86
CA GLU A 94 -26.22 -9.66 -4.57
C GLU A 94 -24.72 -9.91 -4.81
N PHE A 95 -24.06 -9.03 -5.57
CA PHE A 95 -22.67 -9.15 -6.01
C PHE A 95 -21.76 -8.09 -5.37
N ILE A 96 -22.23 -6.85 -5.21
CA ILE A 96 -21.37 -5.72 -4.80
C ILE A 96 -21.59 -5.33 -3.34
N ARG A 97 -20.55 -4.77 -2.71
CA ARG A 97 -20.61 -4.31 -1.33
C ARG A 97 -21.14 -2.89 -1.25
N PHE A 98 -22.20 -2.67 -0.47
CA PHE A 98 -22.69 -1.34 -0.10
C PHE A 98 -22.15 -0.94 1.27
N GLY A 99 -22.03 0.37 1.52
CA GLY A 99 -21.55 0.88 2.80
C GLY A 99 -22.45 0.52 4.00
N GLN A 100 -23.74 0.28 3.75
CA GLN A 100 -24.70 -0.21 4.72
C GLN A 100 -25.37 -1.48 4.16
N PRO A 101 -25.13 -2.67 4.77
CA PRO A 101 -25.78 -3.90 4.34
C PRO A 101 -27.23 -3.94 4.79
N ASN A 102 -28.11 -4.49 3.95
CA ASN A 102 -29.49 -4.77 4.29
C ASN A 102 -29.58 -6.03 5.19
N PRO A 103 -30.63 -6.15 6.02
CA PRO A 103 -30.90 -7.39 6.74
C PRO A 103 -31.00 -8.59 5.77
N GLY A 104 -30.22 -9.64 6.04
CA GLY A 104 -30.19 -10.84 5.19
C GLY A 104 -29.40 -10.72 3.89
N GLU A 105 -28.70 -9.60 3.67
CA GLU A 105 -27.82 -9.42 2.50
C GLU A 105 -26.65 -10.41 2.52
N ASN A 106 -26.24 -10.86 1.33
CA ASN A 106 -25.10 -11.76 1.16
C ASN A 106 -23.86 -11.25 1.91
N SER A 107 -23.17 -12.15 2.59
CA SER A 107 -21.88 -11.86 3.20
C SER A 107 -20.83 -11.45 2.16
N ASP A 108 -19.80 -10.81 2.66
CA ASP A 108 -18.61 -10.40 1.93
C ASP A 108 -17.94 -11.52 1.12
N SER A 109 -18.01 -12.75 1.62
CA SER A 109 -17.44 -13.94 0.97
C SER A 109 -18.38 -14.49 -0.11
N GLU A 110 -19.69 -14.52 0.15
CA GLU A 110 -20.70 -14.97 -0.82
C GLU A 110 -20.74 -14.04 -2.04
N LYS A 111 -20.63 -12.73 -1.83
CA LYS A 111 -20.53 -11.74 -2.91
C LYS A 111 -19.33 -11.98 -3.82
N LYS A 112 -18.15 -12.19 -3.23
CA LYS A 112 -16.92 -12.53 -3.98
C LYS A 112 -17.10 -13.80 -4.81
N GLN A 113 -17.73 -14.83 -4.21
CA GLN A 113 -18.01 -16.09 -4.90
C GLN A 113 -18.96 -15.88 -6.07
N ARG A 114 -20.06 -15.13 -5.89
CA ARG A 114 -21.01 -14.80 -6.96
C ARG A 114 -20.38 -14.02 -8.10
N ILE A 115 -19.50 -13.06 -7.81
CA ILE A 115 -18.75 -12.35 -8.87
C ILE A 115 -17.85 -13.33 -9.62
N LYS A 116 -17.12 -14.20 -8.91
CA LYS A 116 -16.26 -15.21 -9.51
C LYS A 116 -17.05 -16.15 -10.42
N ASP A 117 -18.19 -16.66 -9.96
CA ASP A 117 -19.04 -17.57 -10.73
C ASP A 117 -19.61 -16.90 -11.97
N ALA A 118 -20.01 -15.64 -11.87
CA ALA A 118 -20.42 -14.83 -13.02
C ALA A 118 -19.28 -14.64 -14.02
N LEU A 119 -18.04 -14.38 -13.57
CA LEU A 119 -16.89 -14.29 -14.47
C LEU A 119 -16.59 -15.64 -15.15
N VAL A 120 -16.60 -16.73 -14.39
CA VAL A 120 -16.33 -18.07 -14.91
C VAL A 120 -17.38 -18.51 -15.93
N SER A 121 -18.66 -18.18 -15.73
CA SER A 121 -19.72 -18.49 -16.70
C SER A 121 -19.54 -17.80 -18.06
N THR A 122 -18.75 -16.72 -18.10
CA THR A 122 -18.35 -16.03 -19.35
C THR A 122 -17.17 -16.71 -20.07
N GLY A 123 -16.68 -17.83 -19.53
CA GLY A 123 -15.52 -18.55 -20.07
C GLY A 123 -14.17 -17.98 -19.63
N HIS A 124 -14.13 -17.20 -18.54
CA HIS A 124 -12.90 -16.61 -18.03
C HIS A 124 -12.73 -16.81 -16.53
N TYR A 125 -11.65 -17.49 -16.15
CA TYR A 125 -11.22 -17.58 -14.76
C TYR A 125 -10.38 -16.34 -14.40
N PRO A 126 -10.78 -15.53 -13.41
CA PRO A 126 -10.06 -14.30 -13.09
C PRO A 126 -8.70 -14.57 -12.45
N SER A 127 -7.70 -13.77 -12.82
CA SER A 127 -6.39 -13.80 -12.18
C SER A 127 -6.46 -13.51 -10.68
N TYR A 128 -7.48 -12.80 -10.17
CA TYR A 128 -7.79 -12.75 -8.75
C TYR A 128 -9.05 -13.56 -8.45
N ALA A 129 -8.92 -14.72 -7.80
CA ALA A 129 -10.02 -15.62 -7.47
C ALA A 129 -10.86 -15.17 -6.26
N GLY A 130 -10.59 -13.99 -5.69
CA GLY A 130 -11.43 -13.31 -4.70
C GLY A 130 -11.99 -11.98 -5.21
N PRO A 131 -12.51 -11.91 -6.45
CA PRO A 131 -12.86 -10.64 -7.09
C PRO A 131 -13.86 -9.89 -6.23
N THR A 132 -13.64 -8.59 -6.04
CA THR A 132 -14.45 -7.77 -5.16
C THR A 132 -14.89 -6.50 -5.87
N MET A 133 -16.14 -6.11 -5.63
CA MET A 133 -16.68 -4.85 -6.09
C MET A 133 -17.39 -4.12 -4.95
N TRP A 134 -17.31 -2.80 -4.96
CA TRP A 134 -17.89 -1.92 -3.97
C TRP A 134 -18.67 -0.81 -4.65
N HIS A 135 -19.85 -0.52 -4.15
CA HIS A 135 -20.59 0.68 -4.48
C HIS A 135 -19.80 1.91 -4.01
N VAL A 136 -19.57 2.86 -4.91
CA VAL A 136 -18.91 4.14 -4.59
C VAL A 136 -19.98 5.19 -4.31
N ARG A 137 -20.83 5.44 -5.30
CA ARG A 137 -22.01 6.32 -5.24
C ARG A 137 -22.85 6.11 -6.50
N ASP A 138 -24.15 6.40 -6.42
CA ASP A 138 -25.06 6.31 -7.59
C ASP A 138 -24.87 4.98 -8.33
N ASN A 139 -24.55 5.02 -9.63
CA ASN A 139 -24.26 3.84 -10.44
C ASN A 139 -22.76 3.64 -10.70
N LEU A 140 -21.90 4.17 -9.83
CA LEU A 140 -20.46 4.02 -9.88
C LEU A 140 -20.00 2.91 -8.93
N VAL A 141 -19.24 1.96 -9.46
CA VAL A 141 -18.75 0.78 -8.76
C VAL A 141 -17.24 0.70 -8.88
N PHE A 142 -16.54 0.49 -7.78
CA PHE A 142 -15.11 0.18 -7.76
C PHE A 142 -14.91 -1.33 -7.86
N ALA A 143 -13.99 -1.78 -8.70
CA ALA A 143 -13.72 -3.19 -8.95
C ALA A 143 -12.25 -3.55 -8.77
N MET A 144 -12.00 -4.59 -7.99
CA MET A 144 -10.71 -5.26 -7.81
C MET A 144 -10.87 -6.73 -8.20
N MET A 145 -10.46 -7.07 -9.43
CA MET A 145 -10.68 -8.41 -10.00
C MET A 145 -9.43 -8.99 -10.69
N ASN A 146 -8.32 -8.25 -10.69
CA ASN A 146 -7.09 -8.62 -11.37
C ASN A 146 -5.89 -8.71 -10.41
N HIS A 147 -5.03 -9.69 -10.69
CA HIS A 147 -3.68 -9.82 -10.16
C HIS A 147 -2.64 -10.03 -11.26
N GLU A 148 -1.46 -9.47 -11.06
CA GLU A 148 -0.26 -9.79 -11.84
C GLU A 148 0.80 -10.39 -10.92
N TYR A 149 1.24 -11.60 -11.25
CA TYR A 149 2.12 -12.43 -10.42
C TYR A 149 3.57 -12.35 -10.88
N GLY A 150 4.53 -12.44 -9.94
CA GLY A 150 5.96 -12.55 -10.25
C GLY A 150 6.54 -11.32 -10.96
N VAL A 151 5.96 -10.14 -10.74
CA VAL A 151 6.40 -8.88 -11.36
C VAL A 151 7.30 -8.13 -10.39
N LYS A 152 8.49 -7.72 -10.85
CA LYS A 152 9.40 -6.91 -10.04
C LYS A 152 8.91 -5.46 -9.97
N ALA A 153 8.69 -4.97 -8.75
CA ALA A 153 8.21 -3.63 -8.46
C ALA A 153 9.17 -2.48 -8.85
N TRP A 154 10.40 -2.80 -9.23
CA TRP A 154 11.43 -1.84 -9.62
C TRP A 154 11.89 -2.02 -11.08
N ASP A 155 11.26 -2.90 -11.85
CA ASP A 155 11.53 -3.06 -13.27
C ASP A 155 10.42 -2.40 -14.10
N ALA A 156 10.76 -1.30 -14.78
CA ALA A 156 9.80 -0.54 -15.56
C ALA A 156 9.22 -1.31 -16.75
N ALA A 157 10.00 -2.21 -17.37
CA ALA A 157 9.53 -3.01 -18.50
C ALA A 157 8.56 -4.10 -18.00
N GLU A 158 8.87 -4.77 -16.90
CA GLU A 158 7.97 -5.76 -16.30
C GLU A 158 6.64 -5.11 -15.83
N ILE A 159 6.71 -3.95 -15.17
CA ILE A 159 5.53 -3.18 -14.74
C ILE A 159 4.67 -2.78 -15.95
N THR A 160 5.32 -2.34 -17.04
CA THR A 160 4.62 -1.96 -18.28
C THR A 160 3.87 -3.16 -18.86
N ALA A 161 4.56 -4.31 -18.99
CA ALA A 161 3.96 -5.54 -19.51
C ALA A 161 2.80 -6.02 -18.63
N ALA A 162 2.97 -5.99 -17.30
CA ALA A 162 1.94 -6.33 -16.33
C ALA A 162 0.72 -5.41 -16.44
N THR A 163 0.93 -4.10 -16.59
CA THR A 163 -0.16 -3.13 -16.75
C THR A 163 -0.96 -3.38 -18.03
N VAL A 164 -0.29 -3.72 -19.13
CA VAL A 164 -0.97 -4.05 -20.41
C VAL A 164 -1.83 -5.30 -20.26
N ARG A 165 -1.30 -6.38 -19.67
CA ARG A 165 -2.05 -7.62 -19.40
C ARG A 165 -3.23 -7.38 -18.48
N ALA A 166 -3.03 -6.65 -17.39
CA ALA A 166 -4.07 -6.33 -16.42
C ALA A 166 -5.22 -5.52 -17.05
N ARG A 167 -4.91 -4.52 -17.90
CA ARG A 167 -5.94 -3.77 -18.64
C ARG A 167 -6.70 -4.66 -19.61
N ALA A 168 -6.01 -5.55 -20.32
CA ALA A 168 -6.65 -6.48 -21.24
C ALA A 168 -7.59 -7.44 -20.50
N GLU A 169 -7.17 -7.99 -19.37
CA GLU A 169 -8.00 -8.87 -18.56
C GLU A 169 -9.21 -8.15 -17.97
N MET A 170 -9.02 -6.95 -17.41
CA MET A 170 -10.14 -6.12 -16.91
C MET A 170 -11.18 -5.85 -18.00
N ASN A 171 -10.75 -5.51 -19.22
CA ASN A 171 -11.67 -5.33 -20.35
C ASN A 171 -12.41 -6.62 -20.72
N LYS A 172 -11.70 -7.76 -20.74
CA LYS A 172 -12.31 -9.07 -21.00
C LYS A 172 -13.36 -9.43 -19.95
N MET A 173 -13.04 -9.26 -18.67
CA MET A 173 -13.95 -9.52 -17.56
C MET A 173 -15.20 -8.65 -17.62
N VAL A 174 -15.05 -7.34 -17.82
CA VAL A 174 -16.20 -6.41 -17.90
C VAL A 174 -17.05 -6.67 -19.14
N ALA A 175 -16.43 -6.98 -20.28
CA ALA A 175 -17.18 -7.35 -21.49
C ALA A 175 -17.97 -8.65 -21.29
N GLY A 176 -17.36 -9.65 -20.64
CA GLY A 176 -18.02 -10.90 -20.27
C GLY A 176 -19.22 -10.66 -19.37
N LEU A 177 -19.04 -9.95 -18.25
CA LEU A 177 -20.14 -9.62 -17.33
C LEU A 177 -21.26 -8.89 -18.05
N ARG A 178 -20.94 -7.84 -18.84
CA ARG A 178 -21.94 -7.10 -19.62
C ARG A 178 -22.75 -8.01 -20.56
N ALA A 179 -22.12 -9.00 -21.18
CA ALA A 179 -22.77 -9.93 -22.09
C ALA A 179 -23.78 -10.87 -21.40
N LEU A 180 -23.69 -11.06 -20.07
CA LEU A 180 -24.69 -11.80 -19.30
C LEU A 180 -26.05 -11.09 -19.24
N GLY A 181 -26.09 -9.77 -19.51
CA GLY A 181 -27.31 -8.98 -19.40
C GLY A 181 -27.83 -8.91 -17.96
N GLY A 182 -29.15 -8.72 -17.81
CA GLY A 182 -29.81 -8.59 -16.51
C GLY A 182 -29.15 -7.50 -15.65
N PRO A 183 -28.71 -7.80 -14.41
CA PRO A 183 -28.09 -6.80 -13.55
C PRO A 183 -26.74 -6.27 -14.07
N TRP A 184 -26.09 -6.99 -15.00
CA TRP A 184 -24.83 -6.58 -15.62
C TRP A 184 -25.01 -5.74 -16.88
N GLU A 185 -26.24 -5.60 -17.36
CA GLU A 185 -26.53 -4.89 -18.60
C GLU A 185 -25.97 -3.46 -18.56
N GLY A 186 -25.23 -3.07 -19.61
CA GLY A 186 -24.64 -1.74 -19.71
C GLY A 186 -23.41 -1.50 -18.81
N THR A 187 -22.84 -2.53 -18.16
CA THR A 187 -21.59 -2.37 -17.39
C THR A 187 -20.44 -1.91 -18.30
N GLN A 188 -19.76 -0.83 -17.91
CA GLN A 188 -18.65 -0.24 -18.67
C GLN A 188 -17.51 0.17 -17.75
N ILE A 189 -16.27 0.10 -18.25
CA ILE A 189 -15.11 0.69 -17.56
C ILE A 189 -15.14 2.19 -17.80
N VAL A 190 -15.11 2.97 -16.71
CA VAL A 190 -14.92 4.42 -16.75
C VAL A 190 -13.43 4.73 -16.81
N ALA A 191 -12.67 4.14 -15.89
CA ALA A 191 -11.22 4.29 -15.80
C ALA A 191 -10.61 3.06 -15.14
N THR A 192 -9.40 2.68 -15.56
CA THR A 192 -8.50 1.87 -14.74
C THR A 192 -7.58 2.80 -13.97
N ALA A 193 -7.02 2.35 -12.84
CA ALA A 193 -5.97 3.10 -12.15
C ALA A 193 -4.84 3.54 -13.12
N GLU A 194 -4.33 4.75 -12.93
CA GLU A 194 -3.27 5.32 -13.76
C GLU A 194 -1.98 4.50 -13.64
N GLN A 195 -1.73 3.97 -12.44
CA GLN A 195 -0.63 3.07 -12.12
C GLN A 195 -1.17 1.73 -11.62
N ILE A 196 -0.53 0.64 -12.02
CA ILE A 196 -0.79 -0.66 -11.40
C ILE A 196 -0.32 -0.63 -9.94
N GLY A 197 -1.15 -1.15 -9.04
CA GLY A 197 -0.88 -1.12 -7.61
C GLY A 197 0.17 -2.14 -7.22
N VAL A 198 1.32 -1.66 -6.75
CA VAL A 198 2.36 -2.49 -6.13
C VAL A 198 1.99 -2.77 -4.69
N ARG A 199 1.92 -4.07 -4.32
CA ARG A 199 1.68 -4.49 -2.93
C ARG A 199 2.96 -4.66 -2.13
N ASP A 200 4.01 -5.13 -2.78
CA ASP A 200 5.26 -5.54 -2.15
C ASP A 200 6.45 -5.05 -2.98
N GLY A 201 7.14 -4.06 -2.43
CA GLY A 201 8.34 -3.44 -3.00
C GLY A 201 9.52 -3.60 -2.05
N ARG A 202 10.49 -2.68 -2.09
CA ARG A 202 11.62 -2.75 -1.16
C ARG A 202 11.19 -2.32 0.24
N ARG A 203 11.41 -3.20 1.20
CA ARG A 203 11.26 -2.92 2.64
C ARG A 203 12.62 -2.57 3.19
N ILE A 204 12.84 -1.28 3.47
CA ILE A 204 14.13 -0.77 3.91
C ILE A 204 14.44 -1.26 5.32
N ARG A 205 15.68 -1.70 5.54
CA ARG A 205 16.14 -2.11 6.87
C ARG A 205 16.18 -0.92 7.82
N GLY A 206 15.35 -1.01 8.83
CA GLY A 206 15.27 -0.07 9.93
C GLY A 206 16.06 -0.52 11.13
N ARG A 207 16.10 0.32 12.16
CA ARG A 207 16.73 0.02 13.45
C ARG A 207 15.96 -1.04 14.26
N TYR A 208 14.77 -1.39 13.82
CA TYR A 208 14.01 -2.58 14.22
C TYR A 208 13.38 -3.21 12.99
N VAL A 209 13.21 -4.52 13.00
CA VAL A 209 12.47 -5.25 11.95
C VAL A 209 11.22 -5.80 12.63
N VAL A 210 10.05 -5.40 12.14
CA VAL A 210 8.78 -5.98 12.61
C VAL A 210 8.67 -7.40 12.05
N LEU A 211 8.58 -8.38 12.93
CA LEU A 211 8.59 -9.80 12.57
C LEU A 211 7.22 -10.45 12.78
N GLN A 212 6.97 -11.57 12.11
CA GLN A 212 5.81 -12.43 12.35
C GLN A 212 5.56 -12.69 13.85
N ASP A 213 6.63 -12.85 14.63
CA ASP A 213 6.54 -13.11 16.07
C ASP A 213 5.96 -11.93 16.86
N ASP A 214 6.17 -10.69 16.40
CA ASP A 214 5.53 -9.51 17.00
C ASP A 214 4.00 -9.60 16.86
N LEU A 215 3.53 -10.06 15.71
CA LEU A 215 2.11 -10.26 15.42
C LEU A 215 1.52 -11.43 16.21
N ALA A 216 2.25 -12.54 16.33
CA ALA A 216 1.82 -13.72 17.06
C ALA A 216 1.70 -13.45 18.57
N ASN A 217 2.59 -12.62 19.10
CA ASN A 217 2.67 -12.30 20.52
C ASN A 217 1.93 -11.03 20.90
N GLY A 218 1.56 -10.18 19.94
CA GLY A 218 0.92 -8.90 20.20
C GLY A 218 1.89 -7.91 20.84
N ALA A 219 3.10 -7.81 20.28
CA ALA A 219 4.20 -7.04 20.82
C ALA A 219 3.79 -5.61 21.18
N ARG A 220 4.34 -5.12 22.29
CA ARG A 220 4.19 -3.76 22.80
C ARG A 220 5.57 -3.11 22.90
N HIS A 221 5.64 -1.82 22.65
CA HIS A 221 6.90 -1.08 22.66
C HIS A 221 6.74 0.26 23.37
N ASP A 222 7.77 0.68 24.11
CA ASP A 222 7.80 1.98 24.78
C ASP A 222 7.81 3.15 23.77
N ASP A 223 8.32 2.89 22.57
CA ASP A 223 8.34 3.78 21.43
C ASP A 223 7.30 3.41 20.36
N ALA A 224 6.14 2.86 20.78
CA ALA A 224 5.05 2.49 19.88
C ALA A 224 4.42 3.72 19.19
N VAL A 225 4.49 3.75 17.86
CA VAL A 225 3.94 4.84 17.04
C VAL A 225 2.65 4.47 16.30
N THR A 226 2.37 3.18 16.15
CA THR A 226 1.18 2.71 15.45
C THR A 226 0.72 1.39 16.04
N ARG A 227 -0.54 1.33 16.46
CA ARG A 227 -1.20 0.09 16.89
C ARG A 227 -1.86 -0.59 15.69
N VAL A 228 -1.33 -1.72 15.25
CA VAL A 228 -1.89 -2.47 14.13
C VAL A 228 -2.98 -3.41 14.62
N THR A 229 -4.15 -3.32 13.97
CA THR A 229 -5.31 -4.19 14.22
C THR A 229 -5.74 -4.97 12.98
N PHE A 230 -5.11 -4.71 11.83
CA PHE A 230 -5.38 -5.40 10.58
C PHE A 230 -4.67 -6.75 10.51
N GLY A 231 -5.40 -7.81 10.15
CA GLY A 231 -4.85 -9.18 10.12
C GLY A 231 -3.86 -9.44 8.97
N ILE A 232 -3.28 -10.63 8.96
CA ILE A 232 -2.41 -11.11 7.87
C ILE A 232 -3.23 -11.26 6.57
N ASP A 233 -2.78 -10.60 5.50
CA ASP A 233 -3.40 -10.58 4.16
C ASP A 233 -2.33 -10.89 3.09
N VAL A 234 -2.05 -12.19 2.92
CA VAL A 234 -1.14 -12.71 1.89
C VAL A 234 -1.98 -13.24 0.74
N HIS A 235 -1.93 -12.57 -0.40
CA HIS A 235 -2.60 -13.05 -1.62
C HIS A 235 -1.81 -14.22 -2.22
N ALA A 236 -2.46 -15.00 -3.09
CA ALA A 236 -1.79 -16.02 -3.89
C ALA A 236 -0.52 -15.44 -4.55
N LEU A 237 0.54 -16.23 -4.66
CA LEU A 237 1.81 -15.77 -5.25
C LEU A 237 1.97 -16.23 -6.71
N SER A 238 1.08 -17.11 -7.17
CA SER A 238 1.03 -17.61 -8.54
C SER A 238 -0.41 -17.82 -9.01
N ALA A 239 -0.58 -17.97 -10.33
CA ALA A 239 -1.88 -18.30 -10.90
C ALA A 239 -2.38 -19.68 -10.45
N ASP A 240 -1.48 -20.62 -10.15
CA ASP A 240 -1.85 -21.96 -9.67
C ASP A 240 -2.25 -21.95 -8.20
N ASP A 241 -1.57 -21.15 -7.36
CA ASP A 241 -2.02 -20.93 -5.98
C ASP A 241 -3.38 -20.27 -5.95
N ASN A 242 -3.63 -19.29 -6.82
CA ASN A 242 -4.91 -18.60 -6.93
C ASN A 242 -6.10 -19.52 -7.26
N LYS A 243 -5.87 -20.64 -7.94
CA LYS A 243 -6.90 -21.67 -8.19
C LYS A 243 -7.26 -22.43 -6.91
N LYS A 244 -6.35 -22.54 -5.95
CA LYS A 244 -6.53 -23.24 -4.68
C LYS A 244 -7.03 -22.29 -3.59
N HIS A 245 -6.31 -21.19 -3.41
CA HIS A 245 -6.55 -20.18 -2.38
C HIS A 245 -6.22 -18.78 -2.95
N ALA A 246 -7.23 -17.91 -3.09
CA ALA A 246 -7.01 -16.52 -3.49
C ALA A 246 -6.18 -15.75 -2.43
N ILE A 247 -6.40 -16.10 -1.16
CA ILE A 247 -5.67 -15.62 0.02
C ILE A 247 -5.07 -16.83 0.70
N MET A 248 -3.77 -16.78 0.96
CA MET A 248 -3.02 -17.88 1.56
C MET A 248 -3.43 -18.09 3.03
N PRO A 249 -3.38 -19.33 3.54
CA PRO A 249 -3.60 -19.61 4.95
C PRO A 249 -2.66 -18.80 5.84
N LYS A 250 -3.20 -18.29 6.96
CA LYS A 250 -2.42 -17.50 7.91
C LYS A 250 -1.45 -18.42 8.66
N PRO A 251 -0.14 -18.14 8.66
CA PRO A 251 0.84 -18.98 9.36
C PRO A 251 0.71 -18.88 10.89
N VAL A 252 0.19 -17.75 11.39
CA VAL A 252 -0.04 -17.50 12.81
C VAL A 252 -1.37 -16.77 13.04
N LYS A 253 -1.91 -16.89 14.25
CA LYS A 253 -3.03 -16.04 14.70
C LYS A 253 -2.48 -14.68 15.11
N MET A 254 -2.78 -13.66 14.31
CA MET A 254 -2.43 -12.28 14.61
C MET A 254 -3.19 -11.79 15.87
N LYS A 255 -2.44 -11.14 16.76
CA LYS A 255 -2.94 -10.29 17.85
C LYS A 255 -2.60 -8.85 17.52
N PRO A 256 -3.37 -7.85 17.98
CA PRO A 256 -2.98 -6.47 17.81
C PRO A 256 -1.58 -6.22 18.41
N TYR A 257 -0.72 -5.54 17.66
CA TYR A 257 0.70 -5.34 17.95
C TYR A 257 1.11 -3.90 17.62
N ASP A 258 2.25 -3.47 18.16
CA ASP A 258 2.78 -2.13 17.97
C ASP A 258 3.87 -2.13 16.90
N ILE A 259 3.90 -1.09 16.06
CA ILE A 259 5.07 -0.73 15.27
C ILE A 259 5.85 0.31 16.08
N PRO A 260 7.14 0.08 16.38
CA PRO A 260 7.95 1.05 17.11
C PRO A 260 8.56 2.10 16.18
N LEU A 261 8.88 3.29 16.71
CA LEU A 261 9.50 4.40 15.96
C LEU A 261 10.77 3.95 15.23
N ARG A 262 11.59 3.12 15.89
CA ARG A 262 12.84 2.58 15.31
C ARG A 262 12.63 1.71 14.06
N ALA A 263 11.43 1.18 13.79
CA ALA A 263 11.11 0.50 12.53
C ALA A 263 10.94 1.49 11.35
N LEU A 264 10.68 2.77 11.67
CA LEU A 264 10.53 3.87 10.72
C LEU A 264 11.86 4.62 10.48
N ILE A 265 12.96 4.23 11.11
CA ILE A 265 14.26 4.91 10.97
C ILE A 265 15.24 3.97 10.27
N ALA A 266 15.83 4.42 9.16
CA ALA A 266 16.80 3.64 8.41
C ALA A 266 17.99 3.26 9.30
N LYS A 267 18.45 2.01 9.16
CA LYS A 267 19.60 1.49 9.91
C LYS A 267 20.92 2.02 9.35
N ASP A 268 21.05 2.01 8.03
CA ASP A 268 22.34 2.18 7.34
C ASP A 268 22.63 3.64 6.95
N VAL A 269 21.62 4.52 7.03
CA VAL A 269 21.71 5.92 6.57
C VAL A 269 21.09 6.85 7.61
N ASP A 270 21.91 7.75 8.14
CA ASP A 270 21.49 8.76 9.11
C ASP A 270 20.70 9.88 8.44
N GLY A 271 19.70 10.40 9.17
CA GLY A 271 18.80 11.44 8.67
C GLY A 271 17.72 10.93 7.71
N LEU A 272 17.62 9.61 7.47
CA LEU A 272 16.57 9.00 6.67
C LEU A 272 15.57 8.22 7.54
N MET A 273 14.29 8.53 7.36
CA MET A 273 13.16 7.78 7.90
C MET A 273 12.36 7.14 6.76
N MET A 274 11.43 6.24 7.10
CA MET A 274 10.47 5.62 6.20
C MET A 274 9.07 5.68 6.80
N ALA A 275 8.04 5.76 5.97
CA ALA A 275 6.66 5.52 6.40
C ALA A 275 5.85 4.82 5.31
N GLY A 276 4.80 4.09 5.72
CA GLY A 276 3.97 3.30 4.81
C GLY A 276 4.53 1.88 4.59
N ARG A 277 4.35 1.33 3.39
CA ARG A 277 4.68 -0.08 3.12
C ARG A 277 6.20 -0.38 3.07
N CYS A 278 7.02 0.63 2.81
CA CYS A 278 8.49 0.49 2.68
C CYS A 278 9.26 0.42 4.02
N ILE A 279 8.56 0.45 5.15
CA ILE A 279 9.18 0.35 6.48
C ILE A 279 9.77 -1.04 6.72
N SER A 280 10.55 -1.15 7.79
CA SER A 280 11.29 -2.36 8.14
C SER A 280 10.40 -3.44 8.75
N GLY A 281 10.13 -4.49 7.98
CA GLY A 281 9.43 -5.67 8.45
C GLY A 281 9.62 -6.86 7.52
N ASP A 282 9.40 -8.06 8.05
CA ASP A 282 9.40 -9.28 7.26
C ASP A 282 8.16 -9.38 6.36
N PHE A 283 8.15 -10.37 5.48
CA PHE A 283 7.06 -10.59 4.52
C PHE A 283 5.67 -10.73 5.17
N ILE A 284 5.60 -11.44 6.30
CA ILE A 284 4.32 -11.76 6.95
C ILE A 284 3.81 -10.55 7.73
N ALA A 285 4.68 -9.89 8.50
CA ALA A 285 4.37 -8.64 9.17
C ALA A 285 3.90 -7.58 8.17
N HIS A 286 4.63 -7.43 7.06
CA HIS A 286 4.31 -6.49 5.98
C HIS A 286 2.91 -6.70 5.41
N SER A 287 2.49 -7.96 5.23
CA SER A 287 1.13 -8.28 4.77
C SER A 287 0.01 -7.75 5.68
N SER A 288 0.32 -7.49 6.95
CA SER A 288 -0.61 -6.99 7.97
C SER A 288 -0.50 -5.48 8.15
N TYR A 289 0.70 -4.90 8.23
CA TYR A 289 0.83 -3.47 8.52
C TYR A 289 0.67 -2.56 7.30
N ARG A 290 0.87 -3.03 6.06
CA ARG A 290 0.96 -2.17 4.85
C ARG A 290 -0.31 -1.39 4.46
N VAL A 291 -1.42 -1.62 5.15
CA VAL A 291 -2.72 -0.99 4.83
C VAL A 291 -2.75 0.51 5.11
N THR A 292 -3.56 1.24 4.34
CA THR A 292 -3.61 2.72 4.36
C THR A 292 -3.80 3.32 5.75
N GLY A 293 -4.66 2.72 6.59
CA GLY A 293 -4.91 3.23 7.94
C GLY A 293 -3.65 3.30 8.80
N ASN A 294 -2.82 2.25 8.76
CA ASN A 294 -1.55 2.24 9.48
C ASN A 294 -0.53 3.18 8.81
N ALA A 295 -0.54 3.27 7.48
CA ALA A 295 0.35 4.17 6.74
C ALA A 295 0.16 5.65 7.13
N VAL A 296 -1.09 6.07 7.38
CA VAL A 296 -1.39 7.42 7.87
C VAL A 296 -0.77 7.65 9.25
N ALA A 297 -0.96 6.73 10.20
CA ALA A 297 -0.40 6.85 11.55
C ALA A 297 1.14 6.86 11.54
N MET A 298 1.76 5.98 10.72
CA MET A 298 3.21 5.97 10.54
C MET A 298 3.73 7.28 9.93
N GLY A 299 3.00 7.86 8.97
CA GLY A 299 3.34 9.14 8.36
C GLY A 299 3.29 10.30 9.34
N GLU A 300 2.27 10.34 10.19
CA GLU A 300 2.14 11.34 11.26
C GLU A 300 3.29 11.25 12.27
N ALA A 301 3.62 10.04 12.72
CA ALA A 301 4.74 9.79 13.62
C ALA A 301 6.10 10.18 12.99
N ALA A 302 6.35 9.76 11.75
CA ALA A 302 7.58 10.12 11.06
C ALA A 302 7.69 11.64 10.84
N GLY A 303 6.58 12.30 10.49
CA GLY A 303 6.52 13.75 10.29
C GLY A 303 6.87 14.54 11.55
N VAL A 304 6.26 14.21 12.70
CA VAL A 304 6.52 14.92 13.96
C VAL A 304 7.96 14.67 14.44
N THR A 305 8.45 13.44 14.36
CA THR A 305 9.84 13.11 14.73
C THR A 305 10.84 13.85 13.82
N ALA A 306 10.60 13.88 12.51
CA ALA A 306 11.47 14.60 11.57
C ALA A 306 11.49 16.10 11.83
N ALA A 307 10.34 16.71 12.15
CA ALA A 307 10.25 18.12 12.50
C ALA A 307 11.04 18.43 13.79
N LEU A 308 10.86 17.62 14.84
CA LEU A 308 11.60 17.75 16.11
C LEU A 308 13.11 17.60 15.89
N ALA A 309 13.53 16.58 15.13
CA ALA A 309 14.92 16.35 14.77
C ALA A 309 15.52 17.57 14.03
N ALA A 310 14.81 18.07 13.02
CA ALA A 310 15.25 19.23 12.24
C ALA A 310 15.38 20.51 13.10
N LEU A 311 14.38 20.82 13.94
CA LEU A 311 14.36 22.02 14.77
C LEU A 311 15.40 21.99 15.90
N SER A 312 15.61 20.81 16.49
CA SER A 312 16.59 20.61 17.56
C SER A 312 18.00 20.26 17.07
N LYS A 313 18.20 20.19 15.75
CA LYS A 313 19.47 19.81 15.09
C LYS A 313 19.99 18.44 15.52
N ARG A 314 19.07 17.52 15.82
CA ARG A 314 19.33 16.11 16.14
C ARG A 314 19.05 15.22 14.93
N LEU A 315 19.60 14.02 14.94
CA LEU A 315 19.20 12.95 14.04
C LEU A 315 17.89 12.32 14.52
N PRO A 316 17.08 11.72 13.63
CA PRO A 316 15.81 11.11 14.01
C PRO A 316 15.93 10.06 15.14
N HIS A 317 17.02 9.31 15.20
CA HIS A 317 17.25 8.29 16.23
C HIS A 317 17.69 8.85 17.59
N GLU A 318 17.91 10.16 17.70
CA GLU A 318 18.25 10.87 18.94
C GLU A 318 17.03 11.60 19.54
N VAL A 319 15.88 11.54 18.86
CA VAL A 319 14.62 12.09 19.35
C VAL A 319 13.86 10.99 20.09
N ALA A 320 13.55 11.23 21.37
CA ALA A 320 12.74 10.27 22.12
C ALA A 320 11.30 10.31 21.63
N TRP A 321 10.63 9.16 21.52
CA TRP A 321 9.25 9.12 21.05
C TRP A 321 8.30 9.92 21.95
N SER A 322 8.58 10.01 23.25
CA SER A 322 7.80 10.83 24.20
C SER A 322 7.72 12.31 23.80
N GLU A 323 8.73 12.86 23.12
CA GLU A 323 8.69 14.22 22.59
C GLU A 323 7.70 14.34 21.42
N GLY A 324 7.68 13.33 20.53
CA GLY A 324 6.73 13.24 19.42
C GLY A 324 5.30 13.06 19.93
N GLU A 325 5.10 12.17 20.89
CA GLU A 325 3.81 11.92 21.52
C GLU A 325 3.24 13.19 22.19
N ALA A 326 4.07 13.90 22.97
CA ALA A 326 3.68 15.16 23.59
C ALA A 326 3.24 16.18 22.53
N ARG A 327 3.98 16.29 21.43
CA ARG A 327 3.64 17.21 20.34
C ARG A 327 2.35 16.85 19.62
N LEU A 328 2.09 15.56 19.41
CA LEU A 328 0.83 15.10 18.81
C LEU A 328 -0.36 15.38 19.74
N ARG A 329 -0.20 15.18 21.05
CA ARG A 329 -1.23 15.55 22.05
C ARG A 329 -1.54 17.05 22.01
N GLU A 330 -0.52 17.90 21.90
CA GLU A 330 -0.70 19.36 21.75
C GLU A 330 -1.46 19.73 20.47
N MET A 331 -1.29 18.97 19.39
CA MET A 331 -2.02 19.14 18.13
C MET A 331 -3.45 18.57 18.18
N GLY A 332 -3.88 18.02 19.32
CA GLY A 332 -5.21 17.43 19.49
C GLY A 332 -5.36 16.02 18.90
N GLN A 333 -4.24 15.37 18.56
CA GLN A 333 -4.26 14.00 18.04
C GLN A 333 -4.44 12.98 19.16
N ARG A 334 -5.06 11.85 18.80
CA ARG A 334 -5.20 10.70 19.70
C ARG A 334 -3.94 9.86 19.62
N VAL A 335 -3.15 9.89 20.69
CA VAL A 335 -1.89 9.17 20.87
C VAL A 335 -1.98 8.22 22.04
#